data_AF-B8HI54-F1
#
_entry.id   AF-B8HI54-F1
#
_cell.length_a   1.000
_cell.length_b   1.000
_cell.length_c   1.000
_cell.angle_alpha   90.00
_cell.angle_beta   90.00
_cell.angle_gamma   90.00
#
_symmetry.space_group_name_H-M   'P 1'
#
loop_
_entity.id
_entity.type
_entity.pdbx_description
1 polymer ?
#
loop_
_entity_poly.entity_id
_entity_poly.type
_entity_poly.pdbx_seq_one_letter_code
_entity_poly.pdbx_strand_id
1 'polypeptide(L)'
;MPVLTTPGPVSQLSGEPTELLSVLAAMPMSDPAYGRWWGTDQGNWLYDEISARIGGPLAGTLKNTYGVTYEPADVSNTAFTLLRKDFAHAYLLRADDPWAYLSQMLKREMLAAAGAHFRVELTDDVLFDSNATETGQPLVTVQDAADVTYDVLAPLAPAHLRESLRHAIRYFAEPGGVRMSHLFTHAANDVELTGLGLVREEILAIANAVLGSRPNNGQTSLIAAFLHDPGFDPRSSILHRRALNKFQSRLAAIADKQEALVG
;
A
#
# COMPACT_ATOMS: atom_id res chain seq x y z
N MET A 1 -10.27 43.50 9.56
CA MET A 1 -9.37 42.85 10.53
C MET A 1 -9.90 41.45 10.81
N PRO A 2 -9.14 40.39 10.53
CA PRO A 2 -9.62 39.03 10.74
C PRO A 2 -9.63 38.70 12.23
N VAL A 3 -10.78 38.21 12.70
CA VAL A 3 -10.99 37.77 14.08
C VAL A 3 -10.24 36.44 14.26
N LEU A 4 -9.17 36.46 15.05
CA LEU A 4 -8.46 35.27 15.50
C LEU A 4 -9.37 34.52 16.48
N THR A 5 -9.98 33.44 16.01
CA THR A 5 -10.66 32.45 16.87
C THR A 5 -9.60 31.69 17.65
N THR A 6 -9.56 31.90 18.96
CA THR A 6 -8.77 31.11 19.91
C THR A 6 -9.23 29.66 19.90
N PRO A 7 -8.33 28.66 19.76
CA PRO A 7 -8.68 27.26 19.92
C PRO A 7 -9.16 27.02 21.36
N GLY A 8 -10.31 26.35 21.50
CA GLY A 8 -10.88 25.96 22.79
C GLY A 8 -9.96 25.00 23.57
N PRO A 9 -10.19 24.84 24.88
CA PRO A 9 -9.34 24.01 25.73
C PRO A 9 -9.34 22.56 25.23
N VAL A 10 -8.14 22.05 24.94
CA VAL A 10 -7.93 20.62 24.69
C VAL A 10 -8.25 19.91 26.01
N SER A 11 -9.35 19.15 26.02
CA SER A 11 -9.75 18.33 27.16
C SER A 11 -8.58 17.46 27.59
N GLN A 12 -8.17 17.56 28.86
CA GLN A 12 -7.08 16.76 29.41
C GLN A 12 -7.51 15.28 29.40
N LEU A 13 -7.04 14.52 28.42
CA LEU A 13 -7.24 13.07 28.32
C LEU A 13 -6.51 12.39 29.50
N SER A 14 -7.26 12.08 30.56
CA SER A 14 -6.75 11.74 31.90
C SER A 14 -6.66 10.24 32.20
N GLY A 15 -6.61 9.37 31.20
CA GLY A 15 -6.39 7.94 31.44
C GLY A 15 -4.89 7.63 31.51
N GLU A 16 -4.41 7.23 32.69
CA GLU A 16 -3.03 6.77 32.90
C GLU A 16 -2.77 5.45 32.15
N PRO A 17 -1.52 5.17 31.72
CA PRO A 17 -1.17 3.91 31.05
C PRO A 17 -1.62 2.64 31.80
N THR A 18 -1.72 2.73 33.12
CA THR A 18 -2.19 1.69 34.04
C THR A 18 -3.64 1.27 33.77
N GLU A 19 -4.49 2.21 33.33
CA GLU A 19 -5.92 1.97 33.11
C GLU A 19 -6.17 1.13 31.85
N LEU A 20 -5.44 1.41 30.76
CA LEU A 20 -5.52 0.60 29.54
C LEU A 20 -5.09 -0.85 29.78
N LEU A 21 -4.00 -1.06 30.51
CA LEU A 21 -3.51 -2.42 30.81
C LEU A 21 -4.52 -3.20 31.66
N SER A 22 -5.16 -2.56 32.64
CA SER A 22 -6.22 -3.16 33.45
C SER A 22 -7.40 -3.61 32.59
N VAL A 23 -7.87 -2.75 31.70
CA VAL A 23 -8.99 -3.04 30.80
C VAL A 23 -8.64 -4.14 29.80
N LEU A 24 -7.45 -4.09 29.20
CA LEU A 24 -6.97 -5.13 28.30
C LEU A 24 -6.82 -6.48 29.01
N ALA A 25 -6.34 -6.52 30.25
CA ALA A 25 -6.19 -7.76 31.02
C ALA A 25 -7.54 -8.40 31.37
N ALA A 26 -8.60 -7.61 31.51
CA ALA A 26 -9.96 -8.08 31.76
C ALA A 26 -10.71 -8.55 30.50
N MET A 27 -10.18 -8.24 29.31
CA MET A 27 -10.81 -8.58 28.03
C MET A 27 -10.72 -10.10 27.76
N PRO A 28 -11.86 -10.79 27.54
CA PRO A 28 -11.87 -12.22 27.27
C PRO A 28 -11.46 -12.52 25.84
N MET A 29 -10.48 -13.41 25.63
CA MET A 29 -9.97 -13.73 24.28
C MET A 29 -10.76 -14.83 23.54
N SER A 30 -11.71 -15.48 24.20
CA SER A 30 -12.52 -16.56 23.61
C SER A 30 -13.85 -16.08 23.02
N ASP A 31 -14.20 -16.62 21.85
CA ASP A 31 -15.54 -16.47 21.24
C ASP A 31 -16.51 -17.40 21.99
N PRO A 32 -17.69 -16.95 22.50
CA PRO A 32 -18.40 -15.70 22.23
C PRO A 32 -18.33 -14.62 23.32
N ALA A 33 -17.49 -14.80 24.34
CA ALA A 33 -17.36 -13.82 25.42
C ALA A 33 -16.77 -12.49 24.93
N TYR A 34 -15.86 -12.54 23.94
CA TYR A 34 -15.23 -11.36 23.33
C TYR A 34 -16.25 -10.31 22.86
N GLY A 35 -17.21 -10.71 22.01
CA GLY A 35 -18.18 -9.79 21.44
C GLY A 35 -19.10 -9.16 22.49
N ARG A 36 -19.52 -9.92 23.50
CA ARG A 36 -20.36 -9.41 24.59
C ARG A 36 -19.61 -8.44 25.51
N TRP A 37 -18.32 -8.66 25.70
CA TRP A 37 -17.50 -7.81 26.56
C TRP A 37 -17.44 -6.36 26.06
N TRP A 38 -17.46 -6.13 24.74
CA TRP A 38 -17.50 -4.78 24.18
C TRP A 38 -18.76 -3.98 24.52
N GLY A 39 -19.86 -4.65 24.92
CA GLY A 39 -21.06 -3.98 25.43
C GLY A 39 -21.02 -3.65 26.92
N THR A 40 -19.94 -3.97 27.63
CA THR A 40 -19.74 -3.61 29.03
C THR A 40 -19.18 -2.19 29.17
N ASP A 41 -19.22 -1.62 30.36
CA ASP A 41 -18.66 -0.29 30.64
C ASP A 41 -17.17 -0.19 30.25
N GLN A 42 -16.39 -1.25 30.50
CA GLN A 42 -14.97 -1.30 30.14
C GLN A 42 -14.76 -1.34 28.62
N GLY A 43 -15.60 -2.09 27.91
CA GLY A 43 -15.58 -2.16 26.45
C GLY A 43 -15.94 -0.82 25.80
N ASN A 44 -17.01 -0.18 26.28
CA ASN A 44 -17.44 1.15 25.83
C ASN A 44 -16.37 2.21 26.12
N TRP A 45 -15.81 2.22 27.33
CA TRP A 45 -14.70 3.11 27.68
C TRP A 45 -13.51 2.95 26.74
N LEU A 46 -13.08 1.71 26.46
CA LEU A 46 -11.94 1.47 25.57
C LEU A 46 -12.24 1.94 24.15
N TYR A 47 -13.45 1.70 23.68
CA TYR A 47 -13.89 2.14 22.36
C TYR A 47 -13.82 3.68 22.22
N ASP A 48 -14.33 4.40 23.22
CA ASP A 48 -14.35 5.86 23.26
C ASP A 48 -12.94 6.44 23.38
N GLU A 49 -12.09 5.88 24.24
CA GLU A 49 -10.70 6.34 24.40
C GLU A 49 -9.88 6.12 23.12
N ILE A 50 -10.06 5.00 22.41
CA ILE A 50 -9.41 4.77 21.11
C ILE A 50 -9.86 5.82 20.10
N SER A 51 -11.17 6.09 20.04
CA SER A 51 -11.75 7.08 19.12
C SER A 51 -11.18 8.49 19.39
N ALA A 52 -11.14 8.90 20.65
CA ALA A 52 -10.67 10.21 21.07
C ALA A 52 -9.16 10.38 20.92
N ARG A 53 -8.36 9.41 21.37
CA ARG A 53 -6.89 9.52 21.40
C ARG A 53 -6.22 9.23 20.06
N ILE A 54 -6.71 8.21 19.35
CA ILE A 54 -6.07 7.68 18.15
C ILE A 54 -6.92 8.02 16.92
N GLY A 55 -8.24 7.86 17.02
CA GLY A 55 -9.18 7.98 15.91
C GLY A 55 -9.06 9.30 15.17
N GLY A 56 -9.22 10.44 15.86
CA GLY A 56 -9.11 11.76 15.25
C GLY A 56 -7.78 12.03 14.53
N PRO A 57 -6.63 11.93 15.22
CA PRO A 57 -5.31 12.15 14.60
C PRO A 57 -5.01 11.19 13.43
N LEU A 58 -5.37 9.91 13.56
CA LEU A 58 -5.10 8.90 12.54
C LEU A 58 -5.98 9.12 11.31
N ALA A 59 -7.28 9.38 11.50
CA ALA A 59 -8.20 9.70 10.41
C ALA A 59 -7.76 10.94 9.63
N GLY A 60 -7.35 12.01 10.33
CA GLY A 60 -6.79 13.21 9.69
C GLY A 60 -5.52 12.91 8.89
N THR A 61 -4.63 12.07 9.43
CA THR A 61 -3.41 11.62 8.72
C THR A 61 -3.74 10.83 7.46
N LEU A 62 -4.70 9.90 7.54
CA LEU A 62 -5.12 9.08 6.40
C LEU A 62 -5.78 9.93 5.31
N LYS A 63 -6.68 10.84 5.67
CA LYS A 63 -7.29 11.79 4.73
C LYS A 63 -6.25 12.65 4.02
N ASN A 64 -5.28 13.18 4.75
CA ASN A 64 -4.24 14.03 4.15
C ASN A 64 -3.26 13.25 3.26
N THR A 65 -3.02 11.97 3.56
CA THR A 65 -2.04 11.15 2.83
C THR A 65 -2.67 10.43 1.64
N TYR A 66 -3.94 10.03 1.77
CA TYR A 66 -4.63 9.11 0.87
C TYR A 66 -5.98 9.65 0.38
N GLY A 67 -6.46 10.81 0.82
CA GLY A 67 -7.80 11.31 0.43
C GLY A 67 -8.97 10.52 1.01
N VAL A 68 -8.75 9.34 1.59
CA VAL A 68 -9.78 8.50 2.21
C VAL A 68 -10.24 9.13 3.53
N THR A 69 -11.54 9.32 3.66
CA THR A 69 -12.15 9.85 4.88
C THR A 69 -12.59 8.69 5.76
N TYR A 70 -12.01 8.60 6.96
CA TYR A 70 -12.45 7.71 8.03
C TYR A 70 -13.05 8.55 9.15
N GLU A 71 -14.06 8.00 9.82
CA GLU A 71 -14.52 8.52 11.09
C GLU A 71 -13.63 7.98 12.23
N PRO A 72 -13.47 8.73 13.34
CA PRO A 72 -12.77 8.22 14.52
C PRO A 72 -13.31 6.86 15.02
N ALA A 73 -14.62 6.63 14.86
CA ALA A 73 -15.27 5.36 15.18
C ALA A 73 -14.75 4.18 14.33
N ASP A 74 -14.35 4.40 13.08
CA ASP A 74 -13.80 3.34 12.21
C ASP A 74 -12.47 2.79 12.75
N VAL A 75 -11.68 3.65 13.40
CA VAL A 75 -10.44 3.25 14.05
C VAL A 75 -10.74 2.36 15.26
N SER A 76 -11.79 2.67 16.04
CA SER A 76 -12.23 1.83 17.15
C SER A 76 -12.82 0.50 16.67
N ASN A 77 -13.59 0.48 15.57
CA ASN A 77 -14.06 -0.75 14.92
C ASN A 77 -12.91 -1.63 14.43
N THR A 78 -11.85 -1.00 13.92
CA THR A 78 -10.63 -1.72 13.53
C THR A 78 -9.92 -2.30 14.75
N ALA A 79 -9.90 -1.57 15.88
CA ALA A 79 -9.35 -2.08 17.14
C ALA A 79 -10.12 -3.28 17.67
N PHE A 80 -11.46 -3.28 17.59
CA PHE A 80 -12.30 -4.44 17.92
C PHE A 80 -11.87 -5.70 17.14
N THR A 81 -11.53 -5.56 15.86
CA THR A 81 -11.10 -6.72 15.07
C THR A 81 -9.65 -7.12 15.37
N LEU A 82 -8.78 -6.13 15.55
CA LEU A 82 -7.35 -6.31 15.78
C LEU A 82 -7.05 -6.96 17.14
N LEU A 83 -7.71 -6.50 18.20
CA LEU A 83 -7.48 -6.92 19.57
C LEU A 83 -7.91 -8.36 19.85
N ARG A 84 -8.77 -8.93 18.99
CA ARG A 84 -9.12 -10.36 19.01
C ARG A 84 -7.94 -11.27 18.63
N LYS A 85 -6.93 -10.76 17.91
CA LYS A 85 -5.80 -11.58 17.46
C LYS A 85 -4.87 -11.87 18.67
N ASP A 86 -4.64 -13.13 18.99
CA ASP A 86 -3.85 -13.56 20.17
C ASP A 86 -2.49 -12.85 20.31
N PHE A 87 -1.78 -12.68 19.18
CA PHE A 87 -0.49 -12.00 19.19
C PHE A 87 -0.62 -10.52 19.55
N ALA A 88 -1.66 -9.82 19.07
CA ALA A 88 -1.83 -8.40 19.28
C ALA A 88 -2.00 -8.08 20.77
N HIS A 89 -2.88 -8.84 21.42
CA HIS A 89 -3.19 -8.70 22.84
C HIS A 89 -1.98 -8.98 23.73
N ALA A 90 -1.27 -10.09 23.48
CA ALA A 90 -0.12 -10.47 24.28
C ALA A 90 1.05 -9.47 24.21
N TYR A 91 1.30 -8.88 23.03
CA TYR A 91 2.34 -7.84 22.89
C TYR A 91 1.93 -6.51 23.51
N LEU A 92 0.65 -6.13 23.41
CA LEU A 92 0.11 -4.92 24.05
C LEU A 92 0.28 -4.91 25.56
N LEU A 93 -0.01 -6.05 26.22
CA LEU A 93 0.13 -6.19 27.67
C LEU A 93 1.58 -6.09 28.17
N ARG A 94 2.57 -6.21 27.26
CA ARG A 94 4.00 -6.18 27.58
C ARG A 94 4.70 -4.92 27.05
N ALA A 95 3.97 -4.03 26.38
CA ALA A 95 4.55 -2.83 25.81
C ALA A 95 4.87 -1.80 26.90
N ASP A 96 6.02 -1.14 26.79
CA ASP A 96 6.40 -0.03 27.70
C ASP A 96 5.42 1.15 27.59
N ASP A 97 4.91 1.39 26.38
CA ASP A 97 3.83 2.33 26.08
C ASP A 97 2.72 1.63 25.26
N PRO A 98 1.71 1.07 25.94
CA PRO A 98 0.63 0.33 25.28
C PRO A 98 -0.21 1.19 24.34
N TRP A 99 -0.39 2.48 24.64
CA TRP A 99 -1.14 3.41 23.79
C TRP A 99 -0.40 3.69 22.49
N ALA A 100 0.90 3.99 22.57
CA ALA A 100 1.71 4.19 21.37
C ALA A 100 1.79 2.92 20.52
N TYR A 101 1.92 1.75 21.16
CA TYR A 101 1.96 0.47 20.44
C TYR A 101 0.62 0.17 19.73
N LEU A 102 -0.51 0.35 20.42
CA LEU A 102 -1.84 0.21 19.84
C LEU A 102 -2.02 1.14 18.64
N SER A 103 -1.63 2.41 18.77
CA SER A 103 -1.70 3.40 17.70
C SER A 103 -0.88 2.97 16.46
N GLN A 104 0.33 2.42 16.64
CA GLN A 104 1.12 1.92 15.52
C GLN A 104 0.47 0.71 14.84
N MET A 105 -0.11 -0.21 15.61
CA MET A 105 -0.82 -1.37 15.04
C MET A 105 -2.05 -0.94 14.25
N LEU A 106 -2.87 -0.05 14.81
CA LEU A 106 -4.05 0.51 14.15
C LEU A 106 -3.67 1.28 12.90
N LYS A 107 -2.62 2.11 12.95
CA LYS A 107 -2.09 2.79 11.78
C LYS A 107 -1.74 1.80 10.68
N ARG A 108 -1.02 0.71 10.99
CA ARG A 108 -0.65 -0.29 9.99
C ARG A 108 -1.86 -0.98 9.35
N GLU A 109 -2.85 -1.37 10.16
CA GLU A 109 -4.07 -2.01 9.67
C GLU A 109 -4.92 -1.04 8.85
N MET A 110 -5.11 0.19 9.32
CA MET A 110 -5.83 1.24 8.59
C MET A 110 -5.13 1.62 7.28
N LEU A 111 -3.79 1.65 7.24
CA LEU A 111 -3.04 1.86 6.00
C LEU A 111 -3.20 0.68 5.03
N ALA A 112 -3.23 -0.54 5.54
CA ALA A 112 -3.51 -1.72 4.73
C ALA A 112 -4.94 -1.72 4.19
N ALA A 113 -5.91 -1.32 5.02
CA ALA A 113 -7.31 -1.18 4.66
C ALA A 113 -7.53 -0.05 3.66
N ALA A 114 -6.93 1.13 3.85
CA ALA A 114 -6.98 2.24 2.90
C ALA A 114 -6.29 1.86 1.58
N GLY A 115 -5.14 1.19 1.63
CA GLY A 115 -4.46 0.65 0.46
C GLY A 115 -5.26 -0.45 -0.25
N ALA A 116 -6.08 -1.21 0.49
CA ALA A 116 -7.05 -2.14 -0.08
C ALA A 116 -8.29 -1.41 -0.60
N HIS A 117 -8.72 -0.30 0.01
CA HIS A 117 -9.81 0.54 -0.47
C HIS A 117 -9.48 1.13 -1.84
N PHE A 118 -8.25 1.57 -2.07
CA PHE A 118 -7.82 1.91 -3.43
C PHE A 118 -7.85 0.73 -4.40
N ARG A 119 -7.57 -0.49 -3.94
CA ARG A 119 -7.65 -1.68 -4.80
C ARG A 119 -9.10 -2.06 -5.08
N VAL A 120 -9.98 -1.88 -4.09
CA VAL A 120 -11.42 -2.18 -4.14
C VAL A 120 -12.15 -1.10 -4.92
N GLU A 121 -11.90 0.20 -4.74
CA GLU A 121 -12.41 1.26 -5.63
C GLU A 121 -11.89 1.06 -7.07
N LEU A 122 -10.64 0.64 -7.28
CA LEU A 122 -10.16 0.20 -8.60
C LEU A 122 -10.87 -1.07 -9.14
N THR A 123 -11.62 -1.82 -8.32
CA THR A 123 -12.43 -2.98 -8.74
C THR A 123 -13.95 -2.77 -8.69
N ASP A 124 -14.45 -1.83 -7.87
CA ASP A 124 -15.85 -1.54 -7.61
C ASP A 124 -16.32 -0.27 -8.34
N ASP A 125 -15.44 0.70 -8.66
CA ASP A 125 -15.75 1.71 -9.70
C ASP A 125 -15.71 1.10 -11.13
N VAL A 126 -15.29 -0.16 -11.25
CA VAL A 126 -15.52 -0.98 -12.46
C VAL A 126 -16.92 -1.62 -12.45
N LEU A 127 -17.73 -1.38 -11.41
CA LEU A 127 -19.14 -1.77 -11.33
C LEU A 127 -20.06 -0.54 -11.28
N PHE A 128 -20.30 0.02 -12.47
CA PHE A 128 -21.52 0.77 -12.85
C PHE A 128 -21.88 2.02 -12.00
N ASP A 129 -21.20 3.14 -12.25
CA ASP A 129 -21.94 4.42 -12.27
C ASP A 129 -22.54 4.61 -13.67
N SER A 130 -23.81 4.22 -13.82
CA SER A 130 -24.57 4.33 -15.08
C SER A 130 -24.94 5.77 -15.44
N ASN A 131 -24.38 6.78 -14.75
CA ASN A 131 -24.60 8.20 -15.05
C ASN A 131 -23.31 9.04 -15.10
N ALA A 132 -22.13 8.42 -15.04
CA ALA A 132 -20.89 9.11 -15.38
C ALA A 132 -20.85 9.32 -16.90
N THR A 133 -21.26 10.52 -17.32
CA THR A 133 -21.17 11.04 -18.68
C THR A 133 -19.99 10.43 -19.43
N GLU A 134 -20.27 9.63 -20.47
CA GLU A 134 -19.31 9.10 -21.42
C GLU A 134 -18.44 10.24 -21.98
N THR A 135 -17.34 10.56 -21.32
CA THR A 135 -16.16 10.99 -22.05
C THR A 135 -15.58 9.73 -22.63
N GLY A 136 -15.92 9.44 -23.89
CA GLY A 136 -15.54 8.24 -24.66
C GLY A 136 -14.03 8.07 -24.86
N GLN A 137 -13.29 7.95 -23.76
CA GLN A 137 -11.90 7.53 -23.77
C GLN A 137 -11.90 6.02 -24.06
N PRO A 138 -11.15 5.59 -25.09
CA PRO A 138 -11.06 4.17 -25.42
C PRO A 138 -10.48 3.39 -24.23
N LEU A 139 -11.12 2.29 -23.87
CA LEU A 139 -10.61 1.36 -22.85
C LEU A 139 -9.23 0.86 -23.30
N VAL A 140 -8.21 1.13 -22.49
CA VAL A 140 -6.84 0.61 -22.72
C VAL A 140 -6.77 -0.82 -22.20
N THR A 141 -6.39 -1.75 -23.07
CA THR A 141 -6.19 -3.13 -22.66
C THR A 141 -4.90 -3.27 -21.84
N VAL A 142 -4.81 -4.33 -21.04
CA VAL A 142 -3.55 -4.68 -20.35
C VAL A 142 -2.39 -4.83 -21.34
N GLN A 143 -2.68 -5.33 -22.53
CA GLN A 143 -1.71 -5.48 -23.61
C GLN A 143 -1.23 -4.13 -24.14
N ASP A 144 -2.15 -3.17 -24.36
CA ASP A 144 -1.80 -1.81 -24.78
C ASP A 144 -0.96 -1.10 -23.72
N ALA A 145 -1.35 -1.21 -22.45
CA ALA A 145 -0.58 -0.64 -21.34
C ALA A 145 0.82 -1.26 -21.22
N ALA A 146 0.96 -2.57 -21.49
CA ALA A 146 2.25 -3.26 -21.54
C ALA A 146 3.12 -2.75 -22.70
N ASP A 147 2.54 -2.56 -23.88
CA ASP A 147 3.27 -2.05 -25.05
C ASP A 147 3.69 -0.58 -24.85
N VAL A 148 2.84 0.27 -24.27
CA VAL A 148 3.22 1.66 -23.89
C VAL A 148 4.30 1.66 -22.80
N THR A 149 4.20 0.76 -21.82
CA THR A 149 5.25 0.60 -20.79
C THR A 149 6.59 0.21 -21.42
N TYR A 150 6.57 -0.65 -22.45
CA TYR A 150 7.76 -0.99 -23.22
C TYR A 150 8.35 0.24 -23.91
N ASP A 151 7.54 1.04 -24.60
CA ASP A 151 8.01 2.23 -25.32
C ASP A 151 8.69 3.26 -24.39
N VAL A 152 8.25 3.33 -23.13
CA VAL A 152 8.86 4.16 -22.09
C VAL A 152 10.20 3.60 -21.60
N LEU A 153 10.28 2.28 -21.36
CA LEU A 153 11.43 1.64 -20.73
C LEU A 153 12.54 1.27 -21.71
N ALA A 154 12.22 0.89 -22.95
CA ALA A 154 13.17 0.41 -23.95
C ALA A 154 14.29 1.43 -24.30
N PRO A 155 14.03 2.75 -24.38
CA PRO A 155 15.08 3.74 -24.57
C PRO A 155 16.07 3.85 -23.40
N LEU A 156 15.64 3.45 -22.19
CA LEU A 156 16.45 3.51 -20.97
C LEU A 156 17.22 2.20 -20.71
N ALA A 157 16.87 1.13 -21.40
CA ALA A 157 17.51 -0.17 -21.26
C ALA A 157 18.72 -0.32 -22.20
N PRO A 158 19.76 -1.08 -21.79
CA PRO A 158 20.83 -1.53 -22.69
C PRO A 158 20.28 -2.20 -23.95
N ALA A 159 20.95 -1.98 -25.09
CA ALA A 159 20.45 -2.44 -26.39
C ALA A 159 20.20 -3.95 -26.45
N HIS A 160 21.06 -4.76 -25.82
CA HIS A 160 20.95 -6.21 -25.80
C HIS A 160 19.73 -6.73 -25.00
N LEU A 161 19.18 -5.95 -24.07
CA LEU A 161 18.02 -6.34 -23.27
C LEU A 161 16.68 -5.98 -23.90
N ARG A 162 16.67 -5.18 -24.98
CA ARG A 162 15.41 -4.61 -25.52
C ARG A 162 14.43 -5.64 -26.02
N GLU A 163 14.88 -6.79 -26.51
CA GLU A 163 13.99 -7.87 -26.96
C GLU A 163 13.37 -8.60 -25.75
N SER A 164 14.22 -9.06 -24.82
CA SER A 164 13.81 -9.72 -23.58
C SER A 164 12.94 -8.83 -22.69
N LEU A 165 13.16 -7.50 -22.71
CA LEU A 165 12.39 -6.53 -21.96
C LEU A 165 10.91 -6.55 -22.34
N ARG A 166 10.57 -6.64 -23.63
CA ARG A 166 9.16 -6.68 -24.07
C ARG A 166 8.44 -7.90 -23.51
N HIS A 167 9.09 -9.07 -23.57
CA HIS A 167 8.55 -10.31 -23.01
C HIS A 167 8.39 -10.21 -21.50
N ALA A 168 9.42 -9.72 -20.79
CA ALA A 168 9.35 -9.57 -19.34
C ALA A 168 8.24 -8.61 -18.89
N ILE A 169 8.02 -7.51 -19.61
CA ILE A 169 6.91 -6.59 -19.32
C ILE A 169 5.56 -7.29 -19.47
N ARG A 170 5.35 -8.07 -20.53
CA ARG A 170 4.12 -8.84 -20.74
C ARG A 170 3.92 -9.90 -19.65
N TYR A 171 4.97 -10.63 -19.29
CA TYR A 171 4.96 -11.57 -18.16
C TYR A 171 4.48 -10.88 -16.87
N PHE A 172 4.96 -9.67 -16.58
CA PHE A 172 4.52 -8.91 -15.41
C PHE A 172 3.13 -8.28 -15.56
N ALA A 173 2.63 -8.07 -16.78
CA ALA A 173 1.30 -7.57 -17.06
C ALA A 173 0.22 -8.63 -16.86
N GLU A 174 0.58 -9.91 -16.93
CA GLU A 174 -0.32 -11.06 -16.79
C GLU A 174 -0.10 -11.87 -15.48
N PRO A 175 -0.07 -11.25 -14.28
CA PRO A 175 0.12 -12.00 -13.06
C PRO A 175 -1.22 -12.66 -12.69
N GLY A 176 -1.60 -13.74 -13.38
CA GLY A 176 -2.77 -14.55 -13.03
C GLY A 176 -2.74 -14.85 -11.53
N GLY A 177 -3.84 -14.58 -10.81
CA GLY A 177 -4.14 -14.79 -9.37
C GLY A 177 -3.04 -14.75 -8.27
N VAL A 178 -1.78 -14.44 -8.58
CA VAL A 178 -0.64 -14.56 -7.67
C VAL A 178 -0.48 -13.27 -6.89
N ARG A 179 -0.33 -13.38 -5.57
CA ARG A 179 -0.04 -12.23 -4.71
C ARG A 179 1.26 -11.56 -5.15
N MET A 180 1.22 -10.24 -5.37
CA MET A 180 2.39 -9.43 -5.75
C MET A 180 3.61 -9.65 -4.87
N SER A 181 3.43 -9.97 -3.58
CA SER A 181 4.53 -10.25 -2.66
C SER A 181 5.37 -11.46 -3.03
N HIS A 182 4.77 -12.45 -3.67
CA HIS A 182 5.44 -13.68 -4.09
C HIS A 182 5.90 -13.58 -5.54
N LEU A 183 5.26 -12.71 -6.34
CA LEU A 183 5.58 -12.51 -7.75
C LEU A 183 7.04 -12.11 -7.98
N PHE A 184 7.61 -11.19 -7.19
CA PHE A 184 9.01 -10.76 -7.36
C PHE A 184 10.01 -11.90 -7.12
N THR A 185 9.78 -12.70 -6.07
CA THR A 185 10.65 -13.83 -5.72
C THR A 185 10.47 -14.99 -6.70
N HIS A 186 9.24 -15.22 -7.17
CA HIS A 186 8.95 -16.24 -8.17
C HIS A 186 9.58 -15.89 -9.52
N ALA A 187 9.31 -14.69 -10.03
CA ALA A 187 9.82 -14.20 -11.31
C ALA A 187 11.35 -14.24 -11.37
N ALA A 188 12.03 -13.88 -10.27
CA ALA A 188 13.49 -13.93 -10.16
C ALA A 188 14.12 -15.31 -10.39
N ASN A 189 13.33 -16.39 -10.27
CA ASN A 189 13.76 -17.77 -10.48
C ASN A 189 12.94 -18.48 -11.57
N ASP A 190 12.10 -17.74 -12.30
CA ASP A 190 11.21 -18.32 -13.30
C ASP A 190 12.01 -18.73 -14.55
N VAL A 191 11.76 -19.95 -15.03
CA VAL A 191 12.45 -20.52 -16.20
C VAL A 191 12.12 -19.73 -17.47
N GLU A 192 10.92 -19.15 -17.57
CA GLU A 192 10.54 -18.33 -18.71
C GLU A 192 11.41 -17.08 -18.80
N LEU A 193 11.56 -16.34 -17.70
CA LEU A 193 12.35 -15.11 -17.68
C LEU A 193 13.86 -15.37 -17.75
N THR A 194 14.35 -16.38 -17.03
CA THR A 194 15.77 -16.75 -17.07
C THR A 194 16.16 -17.36 -18.41
N GLY A 195 15.24 -18.04 -19.10
CA GLY A 195 15.40 -18.53 -20.46
C GLY A 195 15.59 -17.43 -21.51
N LEU A 196 15.14 -16.20 -21.22
CA LEU A 196 15.39 -15.01 -22.04
C LEU A 196 16.79 -14.40 -21.83
N GLY A 197 17.65 -15.07 -21.06
CA GLY A 197 18.98 -14.58 -20.70
C GLY A 197 18.97 -13.50 -19.62
N LEU A 198 17.82 -13.22 -18.99
CA LEU A 198 17.73 -12.22 -17.94
C LEU A 198 18.31 -12.75 -16.63
N VAL A 199 19.22 -12.00 -16.03
CA VAL A 199 19.69 -12.31 -14.67
C VAL A 199 18.70 -11.80 -13.63
N ARG A 200 18.78 -12.37 -12.43
CA ARG A 200 17.90 -12.05 -11.30
C ARG A 200 17.77 -10.54 -11.05
N GLU A 201 18.88 -9.81 -11.08
CA GLU A 201 18.92 -8.38 -10.83
C GLU A 201 18.16 -7.57 -11.91
N GLU A 202 18.23 -8.00 -13.17
CA GLU A 202 17.52 -7.38 -14.29
C GLU A 202 16.02 -7.63 -14.15
N ILE A 203 15.63 -8.88 -13.88
CA ILE A 203 14.24 -9.26 -13.63
C ILE A 203 13.63 -8.39 -12.54
N LEU A 204 14.33 -8.23 -11.41
CA LEU A 204 13.88 -7.38 -10.31
C LEU A 204 13.86 -5.90 -10.68
N ALA A 205 14.81 -5.41 -11.47
CA ALA A 205 14.79 -4.02 -11.94
C ALA A 205 13.57 -3.75 -12.83
N ILE A 206 13.28 -4.65 -13.77
CA ILE A 206 12.11 -4.59 -14.65
C ILE A 206 10.82 -4.66 -13.82
N ALA A 207 10.69 -5.64 -12.92
CA ALA A 207 9.52 -5.80 -12.06
C ALA A 207 9.24 -4.53 -11.23
N ASN A 208 10.27 -3.91 -10.66
CA ASN A 208 10.12 -2.70 -9.86
C ASN A 208 9.69 -1.48 -10.70
N ALA A 209 10.01 -1.43 -11.99
CA ALA A 209 9.58 -0.35 -12.88
C ALA A 209 8.15 -0.57 -13.38
N VAL A 210 7.83 -1.81 -13.79
CA VAL A 210 6.51 -2.18 -14.32
C VAL A 210 5.46 -2.13 -13.22
N LEU A 211 5.70 -2.82 -12.10
CA LEU A 211 4.74 -3.05 -11.01
C LEU A 211 4.91 -2.08 -9.84
N GLY A 212 5.90 -1.20 -9.90
CA GLY A 212 6.29 -0.31 -8.83
C GLY A 212 7.13 -0.98 -7.75
N SER A 213 7.88 -0.15 -7.01
CA SER A 213 8.81 -0.61 -5.98
C SER A 213 8.25 -0.43 -4.58
N ARG A 214 8.57 -1.37 -3.68
CA ARG A 214 8.12 -1.28 -2.27
C ARG A 214 8.73 -0.08 -1.56
N PRO A 215 7.99 0.55 -0.63
CA PRO A 215 6.61 0.25 -0.21
C PRO A 215 5.51 0.82 -1.13
N ASN A 216 5.87 1.60 -2.16
CA ASN A 216 4.96 2.45 -2.93
C ASN A 216 4.58 1.83 -4.29
N ASN A 217 4.32 0.52 -4.34
CA ASN A 217 4.04 -0.20 -5.59
C ASN A 217 2.92 0.47 -6.39
N GLY A 218 1.80 0.80 -5.74
CA GLY A 218 0.67 1.44 -6.41
C GLY A 218 0.95 2.84 -6.97
N GLN A 219 1.88 3.59 -6.39
CA GLN A 219 2.18 4.98 -6.80
C GLN A 219 3.30 5.08 -7.85
N THR A 220 3.99 3.97 -8.13
CA THR A 220 5.17 3.94 -9.02
C THR A 220 5.06 2.88 -10.12
N SER A 221 3.91 2.20 -10.22
CA SER A 221 3.62 1.20 -11.23
C SER A 221 3.28 1.88 -12.56
N LEU A 222 4.16 1.75 -13.55
CA LEU A 222 3.93 2.30 -14.89
C LEU A 222 2.69 1.69 -15.53
N ILE A 223 2.52 0.36 -15.42
CA ILE A 223 1.40 -0.32 -16.07
C ILE A 223 0.06 0.11 -15.45
N ALA A 224 0.01 0.29 -14.13
CA ALA A 224 -1.19 0.78 -13.46
C ALA A 224 -1.51 2.24 -13.85
N ALA A 225 -0.48 3.07 -14.02
CA ALA A 225 -0.67 4.46 -14.44
C ALA A 225 -1.25 4.54 -15.86
N PHE A 226 -0.76 3.74 -16.81
CA PHE A 226 -1.27 3.72 -18.19
C PHE A 226 -2.65 3.08 -18.32
N LEU A 227 -2.98 2.11 -17.48
CA LEU A 227 -4.34 1.55 -17.41
C LEU A 227 -5.36 2.59 -16.90
N HIS A 228 -4.93 3.49 -16.02
CA HIS A 228 -5.80 4.52 -15.45
C HIS A 228 -5.90 5.77 -16.32
N ASP A 229 -4.77 6.21 -16.90
CA ASP A 229 -4.69 7.37 -17.78
C ASP A 229 -3.82 7.02 -19.01
N PRO A 230 -4.43 6.76 -20.18
CA PRO A 230 -3.70 6.45 -21.40
C PRO A 230 -2.75 7.55 -21.87
N GLY A 231 -3.05 8.81 -21.50
CA GLY A 231 -2.24 9.99 -21.81
C GLY A 231 -1.18 10.30 -20.78
N PHE A 232 -1.03 9.46 -19.76
CA PHE A 232 -0.11 9.66 -18.65
C PHE A 232 1.34 9.87 -19.13
N ASP A 233 1.97 10.98 -18.71
CA ASP A 233 3.41 11.17 -18.90
C ASP A 233 4.18 10.82 -17.60
N PRO A 234 4.92 9.69 -17.55
CA PRO A 234 5.70 9.31 -16.38
C PRO A 234 6.83 10.31 -16.04
N ARG A 235 7.24 11.17 -16.97
CA ARG A 235 8.29 12.18 -16.73
C ARG A 235 7.75 13.37 -15.95
N SER A 236 6.45 13.65 -16.07
CA SER A 236 5.76 14.71 -15.32
C SER A 236 5.64 14.38 -13.82
N SER A 237 5.52 13.09 -13.47
CA SER A 237 5.43 12.60 -12.09
C SER A 237 6.82 12.42 -11.44
N ILE A 238 7.05 13.09 -10.31
CA ILE A 238 8.32 12.99 -9.55
C ILE A 238 8.62 11.54 -9.15
N LEU A 239 7.60 10.78 -8.75
CA LEU A 239 7.75 9.40 -8.28
C LEU A 239 8.16 8.47 -9.43
N HIS A 240 7.47 8.57 -10.57
CA HIS A 240 7.78 7.76 -11.75
C HIS A 240 9.13 8.14 -12.36
N ARG A 241 9.46 9.44 -12.44
CA ARG A 241 10.80 9.89 -12.88
C ARG A 241 11.92 9.31 -12.01
N ARG A 242 11.74 9.25 -10.68
CA ARG A 242 12.70 8.58 -9.78
C ARG A 242 12.78 7.08 -10.04
N ALA A 243 11.65 6.42 -10.31
CA ALA A 243 11.62 5.00 -10.65
C ALA A 243 12.35 4.72 -11.97
N LEU A 244 12.12 5.53 -13.02
CA LEU A 244 12.81 5.45 -14.31
C LEU A 244 14.32 5.64 -14.18
N ASN A 245 14.76 6.66 -13.43
CA ASN A 245 16.19 6.89 -13.17
C ASN A 245 16.84 5.71 -12.42
N LYS A 246 16.11 5.13 -11.46
CA LYS A 246 16.56 3.95 -10.70
C LYS A 246 16.61 2.69 -11.56
N PHE A 247 15.66 2.52 -12.47
CA PHE A 247 15.66 1.44 -13.45
C PHE A 247 16.89 1.54 -14.36
N GLN A 248 17.09 2.71 -14.97
CA GLN A 248 18.21 2.98 -15.87
C GLN A 248 19.56 2.75 -15.17
N SER A 249 19.76 3.34 -13.99
CA SER A 249 21.03 3.22 -13.26
C SER A 249 21.34 1.79 -12.83
N ARG A 250 20.31 1.00 -12.49
CA ARG A 250 20.48 -0.42 -12.15
C ARG A 250 20.87 -1.25 -13.35
N LEU A 251 20.20 -1.11 -14.49
CA LEU A 251 20.52 -1.89 -15.67
C LEU A 251 21.91 -1.55 -16.22
N ALA A 252 22.29 -0.27 -16.22
CA ALA A 252 23.66 0.14 -16.58
C ALA A 252 24.71 -0.53 -15.66
N ALA A 253 24.51 -0.46 -14.35
CA ALA A 253 25.43 -1.07 -13.39
C ALA A 253 25.49 -2.61 -13.48
N ILE A 254 24.45 -3.27 -13.98
CA ILE A 254 24.47 -4.72 -14.22
C ILE A 254 25.24 -5.03 -15.50
N ALA A 255 24.98 -4.29 -16.58
CA ALA A 255 25.68 -4.44 -17.85
C ALA A 255 27.20 -4.23 -17.68
N ASP A 256 27.62 -3.18 -16.96
CA ASP A 256 29.03 -2.90 -16.68
C ASP A 256 29.71 -4.07 -15.94
N LYS A 257 28.99 -4.72 -15.02
CA LYS A 257 29.50 -5.89 -14.28
C LYS A 257 29.61 -7.12 -15.15
N GLN A 258 28.67 -7.34 -16.07
CA GLN A 258 28.71 -8.47 -17.00
C GLN A 258 29.87 -8.32 -17.99
N GLU A 259 30.10 -7.10 -18.51
CA GLU A 259 31.23 -6.81 -19.40
C GLU A 259 32.57 -7.07 -18.70
N ALA A 260 32.71 -6.62 -17.44
CA ALA A 260 33.91 -6.84 -16.63
C ALA A 260 34.19 -8.31 -16.28
N LEU A 261 33.22 -9.22 -16.44
CA LEU A 261 33.40 -10.66 -16.21
C LEU A 261 33.80 -11.43 -17.47
N VAL A 262 33.60 -10.85 -18.67
CA VAL A 262 33.85 -11.48 -19.96
C VAL A 262 35.12 -10.96 -20.62
N GLY A 263 35.54 -9.73 -20.33
CA GLY A 263 36.79 -9.12 -20.80
C GLY A 263 37.99 -9.40 -19.90
#